data_AF-A0A2D9VDK6-F1
#
_entry.id   AF-A0A2D9VDK6-F1
#
_cell.length_a   1.000
_cell.length_b   1.000
_cell.length_c   1.000
_cell.angle_alpha   90.00
_cell.angle_beta   90.00
_cell.angle_gamma   90.00
#
_symmetry.space_group_name_H-M   'P 1'
#
loop_
_entity.id
_entity.type
_entity.pdbx_description
1 polymer ?
#
loop_
_entity_poly.entity_id
_entity_poly.type
_entity_poly.pdbx_seq_one_letter_code
_entity_poly.pdbx_strand_id
1 'polypeptide(L)'
;MVINRVIIFIFFSLAIIFPIDSDGDGYSDKLELELGTDPDNIESRYYYGYWPFNMNKDSIKGSEIPIHCPFDISCGCESNKDCINQNCKRSVKGAYYCTPKPGDTFPRFIAVDQYGESVDIYDFSMQGKIIAIEFGASWCGPCRDLSNWLSTGDNSTIANNRWWKKEYEIIKEKIDKGQIIFITILFQDDLRNNAGYDTVTDWHEKYPNHKIPVLADEYADIHQWIKPTGYPCINLLDENMRLLNFTSRGLSEAFDMLSGLKPIPKLD
;
A
#
# COMPACT_ATOMS: atom_id res chain seq x y z
N MET A 1 -56.21 -29.19 -30.26
CA MET A 1 -55.69 -29.25 -28.89
C MET A 1 -54.28 -28.67 -28.91
N VAL A 2 -54.15 -27.35 -28.69
CA VAL A 2 -52.87 -26.64 -28.70
C VAL A 2 -52.59 -26.24 -27.26
N ILE A 3 -51.59 -26.85 -26.64
CA ILE A 3 -51.16 -26.51 -25.28
C ILE A 3 -50.03 -25.50 -25.41
N ASN A 4 -50.34 -24.24 -25.11
CA ASN A 4 -49.38 -23.15 -25.05
C ASN A 4 -48.55 -23.30 -23.75
N ARG A 5 -47.27 -23.63 -23.86
CA ARG A 5 -46.35 -23.68 -22.70
C ARG A 5 -45.72 -22.31 -22.52
N VAL A 6 -46.17 -21.56 -21.52
CA VAL A 6 -45.52 -20.33 -21.05
C VAL A 6 -44.35 -20.74 -20.14
N ILE A 7 -43.13 -20.41 -20.54
CA ILE A 7 -41.92 -20.56 -19.71
C ILE A 7 -41.74 -19.25 -18.95
N ILE A 8 -41.92 -19.28 -17.63
CA ILE A 8 -41.68 -18.15 -16.73
C ILE A 8 -40.20 -18.19 -16.33
N PHE A 9 -39.41 -17.25 -16.84
CA PHE A 9 -38.04 -17.00 -16.36
C PHE A 9 -38.12 -16.21 -15.05
N ILE A 10 -37.85 -16.88 -13.92
CA ILE A 10 -37.69 -16.23 -12.62
C ILE A 10 -36.27 -15.68 -12.57
N PHE A 11 -36.12 -14.36 -12.72
CA PHE A 11 -34.90 -13.64 -12.41
C PHE A 11 -34.72 -13.58 -10.89
N PHE A 12 -33.86 -14.41 -10.33
CA PHE A 12 -33.35 -14.23 -8.96
C PHE A 12 -32.32 -13.09 -8.99
N SER A 13 -32.74 -11.87 -8.66
CA SER A 13 -31.80 -10.80 -8.37
C SER A 13 -31.13 -11.09 -7.02
N LEU A 14 -29.87 -11.52 -7.01
CA LEU A 14 -29.06 -11.44 -5.80
C LEU A 14 -28.91 -9.94 -5.47
N ALA A 15 -29.65 -9.46 -4.48
CA ALA A 15 -29.36 -8.18 -3.88
C ALA A 15 -28.01 -8.31 -3.17
N ILE A 16 -27.02 -7.56 -3.64
CA ILE A 16 -25.75 -7.40 -2.94
C ILE A 16 -26.09 -6.59 -1.69
N ILE A 17 -26.11 -7.26 -0.54
CA ILE A 17 -26.27 -6.59 0.76
C ILE A 17 -24.90 -5.96 1.05
N PHE A 18 -24.80 -4.65 0.87
CA PHE A 18 -23.65 -3.90 1.38
C PHE A 18 -23.74 -3.87 2.91
N PRO A 19 -22.61 -4.02 3.63
CA PRO A 19 -22.61 -3.80 5.06
C PRO A 19 -23.09 -2.38 5.36
N ILE A 20 -23.94 -2.25 6.39
CA ILE A 20 -24.47 -0.95 6.83
C ILE A 20 -23.34 -0.23 7.57
N ASP A 21 -23.22 1.06 7.30
CA ASP A 21 -22.32 2.04 7.91
C ASP A 21 -23.21 3.24 8.22
N SER A 22 -23.66 3.35 9.47
CA SER A 22 -24.75 4.23 9.89
C SER A 22 -24.32 5.70 10.00
N ASP A 23 -23.07 5.97 10.38
CA ASP A 23 -22.51 7.32 10.51
C ASP A 23 -21.63 7.76 9.32
N GLY A 24 -21.28 6.82 8.42
CA GLY A 24 -20.54 7.07 7.20
C GLY A 24 -19.04 7.24 7.40
N ASP A 25 -18.48 6.73 8.49
CA ASP A 25 -17.07 6.89 8.85
C ASP A 25 -16.13 5.90 8.11
N GLY A 26 -16.70 4.88 7.47
CA GLY A 26 -16.00 3.87 6.70
C GLY A 26 -15.85 2.52 7.38
N TYR A 27 -16.27 2.39 8.64
CA TYR A 27 -16.48 1.10 9.30
C TYR A 27 -17.95 0.70 9.20
N SER A 28 -18.22 -0.60 9.08
CA SER A 28 -19.60 -1.07 9.15
C SER A 28 -20.05 -1.19 10.60
N ASP A 29 -21.33 -0.97 10.91
CA ASP A 29 -21.90 -1.08 12.25
C ASP A 29 -21.52 -2.40 12.95
N LYS A 30 -21.48 -3.49 12.17
CA LYS A 30 -21.08 -4.81 12.68
C LYS A 30 -19.62 -4.82 13.15
N LEU A 31 -18.72 -4.26 12.34
CA LEU A 31 -17.29 -4.19 12.65
C LEU A 31 -17.06 -3.29 13.86
N GLU A 32 -17.74 -2.16 13.95
CA GLU A 32 -17.65 -1.24 15.07
C GLU A 32 -18.05 -1.89 16.39
N LEU A 33 -19.16 -2.62 16.42
CA LEU A 33 -19.56 -3.39 17.60
C LEU A 33 -18.52 -4.46 17.98
N GLU A 34 -17.83 -5.06 17.02
CA GLU A 34 -16.74 -6.02 17.27
C GLU A 34 -15.46 -5.33 17.79
N LEU A 35 -15.19 -4.09 17.35
CA LEU A 35 -14.07 -3.25 17.80
C LEU A 35 -14.37 -2.51 19.11
N GLY A 36 -15.64 -2.46 19.54
CA GLY A 36 -16.09 -1.74 20.72
C GLY A 36 -16.30 -0.23 20.50
N THR A 37 -16.52 0.19 19.25
CA THR A 37 -16.90 1.56 18.87
C THR A 37 -18.42 1.71 18.69
N ASP A 38 -18.89 2.94 18.53
CA ASP A 38 -20.31 3.33 18.47
C ASP A 38 -20.78 3.61 17.03
N PRO A 39 -21.62 2.75 16.42
CA PRO A 39 -22.06 2.85 15.03
C PRO A 39 -22.81 4.12 14.62
N ASP A 40 -23.32 4.87 15.60
CA ASP A 40 -24.08 6.09 15.34
C ASP A 40 -23.22 7.36 15.55
N ASN A 41 -21.90 7.22 15.73
CA ASN A 41 -21.00 8.30 16.11
C ASN A 41 -19.65 8.29 15.36
N ILE A 42 -19.55 9.13 14.33
CA ILE A 42 -18.37 9.30 13.46
C ILE A 42 -17.05 9.63 14.16
N GLU A 43 -17.11 10.10 15.42
CA GLU A 43 -15.92 10.36 16.22
C GLU A 43 -15.42 9.11 16.96
N SER A 44 -16.28 8.11 17.12
CA SER A 44 -15.97 6.82 17.73
C SER A 44 -15.35 5.88 16.70
N ARG A 45 -14.08 6.10 16.38
CA ARG A 45 -13.34 5.31 15.38
C ARG A 45 -12.20 4.49 15.98
N TYR A 46 -11.80 3.41 15.30
CA TYR A 46 -10.66 2.60 15.72
C TYR A 46 -9.32 3.26 15.41
N TYR A 47 -9.15 3.76 14.18
CA TYR A 47 -8.02 4.60 13.78
C TYR A 47 -8.48 6.04 13.60
N TYR A 48 -7.75 6.99 14.19
CA TYR A 48 -7.99 8.42 14.05
C TYR A 48 -8.03 8.87 12.58
N GLY A 49 -7.18 8.25 11.74
CA GLY A 49 -7.10 8.51 10.31
C GLY A 49 -8.20 7.87 9.45
N TYR A 50 -9.17 7.16 10.04
CA TYR A 50 -10.18 6.37 9.32
C TYR A 50 -9.55 5.31 8.39
N TRP A 51 -8.42 4.73 8.81
CA TRP A 51 -7.81 3.62 8.10
C TRP A 51 -8.71 2.39 8.18
N PRO A 52 -8.79 1.55 7.12
CA PRO A 52 -9.54 0.31 7.20
C PRO A 52 -9.04 -0.55 8.36
N PHE A 53 -9.86 -1.50 8.80
CA PHE A 53 -9.47 -2.57 9.71
C PHE A 53 -9.87 -3.90 9.10
N ASN A 54 -8.96 -4.87 9.06
CA ASN A 54 -9.24 -6.20 8.54
C ASN A 54 -9.18 -7.26 9.65
N MET A 55 -10.34 -7.76 10.07
CA MET A 55 -10.46 -8.84 11.07
C MET A 55 -9.81 -10.15 10.62
N ASN A 56 -9.66 -10.36 9.31
CA ASN A 56 -9.07 -11.56 8.75
C ASN A 56 -7.58 -11.39 8.42
N LYS A 57 -6.94 -10.28 8.79
CA LYS A 57 -5.54 -9.99 8.45
C LYS A 57 -4.55 -11.09 8.85
N ASP A 58 -4.81 -11.78 9.95
CA ASP A 58 -3.95 -12.87 10.46
C ASP A 58 -3.97 -14.14 9.58
N SER A 59 -4.91 -14.23 8.63
CA SER A 59 -4.93 -15.29 7.62
C SER A 59 -3.84 -15.13 6.57
N ILE A 60 -3.34 -13.90 6.35
CA ILE A 60 -2.23 -13.60 5.45
C ILE A 60 -0.92 -14.01 6.12
N LYS A 61 -0.10 -14.78 5.41
CA LYS A 61 1.21 -15.24 5.89
C LYS A 61 2.32 -14.51 5.12
N GLY A 62 2.71 -13.33 5.60
CA GLY A 62 3.90 -12.64 5.12
C GLY A 62 5.15 -13.01 5.90
N SER A 63 6.30 -12.54 5.40
CA SER A 63 7.55 -12.59 6.15
C SER A 63 7.40 -11.85 7.48
N GLU A 64 7.99 -12.45 8.53
CA GLU A 64 8.14 -11.80 9.82
C GLU A 64 9.27 -10.78 9.78
N ILE A 65 9.10 -9.71 10.54
CA ILE A 65 10.10 -8.66 10.74
C ILE A 65 10.51 -8.69 12.22
N PRO A 66 11.81 -8.59 12.56
CA PRO A 66 12.95 -8.39 11.67
C PRO A 66 13.31 -9.64 10.87
N ILE A 67 13.96 -9.44 9.72
CA ILE A 67 14.34 -10.52 8.79
C ILE A 67 15.25 -11.55 9.48
N HIS A 68 14.90 -12.83 9.36
CA HIS A 68 15.66 -13.94 9.93
C HIS A 68 16.40 -14.74 8.85
N CYS A 69 17.74 -14.67 8.86
CA CYS A 69 18.58 -15.47 7.97
C CYS A 69 18.96 -16.82 8.59
N PRO A 70 19.23 -17.87 7.78
CA PRO A 70 19.35 -17.88 6.31
C PRO A 70 18.02 -18.03 5.53
N PHE A 71 18.11 -17.95 4.20
CA PHE A 71 17.06 -18.21 3.19
C PHE A 71 15.98 -17.15 2.96
N ASP A 72 15.70 -16.31 3.94
CA ASP A 72 14.67 -15.29 3.79
C ASP A 72 15.07 -14.22 2.76
N ILE A 73 14.08 -13.45 2.32
CA ILE A 73 14.30 -12.26 1.51
C ILE A 73 15.29 -11.34 2.25
N SER A 74 16.19 -10.72 1.49
CA SER A 74 17.31 -9.89 1.93
C SER A 74 18.49 -10.60 2.59
N CYS A 75 18.44 -11.92 2.79
CA CYS A 75 19.59 -12.73 3.15
C CYS A 75 20.58 -12.87 1.99
N GLY A 76 21.86 -13.05 2.31
CA GLY A 76 22.89 -13.35 1.30
C GLY A 76 22.65 -14.72 0.67
N CYS A 77 22.96 -14.86 -0.63
CA CYS A 77 22.77 -16.09 -1.39
C CYS A 77 23.90 -16.31 -2.40
N GLU A 78 24.13 -17.57 -2.79
CA GLU A 78 25.04 -17.91 -3.89
C GLU A 78 24.26 -18.37 -5.14
N SER A 79 23.10 -18.98 -4.93
CA SER A 79 22.22 -19.49 -5.96
C SER A 79 20.75 -19.25 -5.61
N ASN A 80 19.86 -19.42 -6.59
CA ASN A 80 18.42 -19.32 -6.34
C ASN A 80 17.92 -20.31 -5.27
N LYS A 81 18.57 -21.46 -5.09
CA LYS A 81 18.13 -22.45 -4.09
C LYS A 81 18.31 -21.97 -2.65
N ASP A 82 19.13 -20.96 -2.44
CA ASP A 82 19.39 -20.38 -1.12
C ASP A 82 18.35 -19.33 -0.74
N CYS A 83 17.29 -19.16 -1.55
CA CYS A 83 16.24 -18.18 -1.31
C CYS A 83 14.88 -18.87 -1.22
N ILE A 84 14.08 -18.52 -0.22
CA ILE A 84 12.72 -19.02 -0.04
C ILE A 84 11.86 -18.79 -1.28
N ASN A 85 12.08 -17.67 -1.96
CA ASN A 85 11.40 -17.30 -3.20
C ASN A 85 12.16 -17.69 -4.47
N GLN A 86 13.26 -18.42 -4.36
CA GLN A 86 14.11 -18.83 -5.48
C GLN A 86 14.65 -17.67 -6.34
N ASN A 87 14.87 -16.49 -5.74
CA ASN A 87 15.24 -15.27 -6.47
C ASN A 87 16.53 -14.63 -5.93
N CYS A 88 17.67 -15.29 -6.16
CA CYS A 88 18.98 -14.75 -5.83
C CYS A 88 19.42 -13.76 -6.91
N LYS A 89 19.63 -12.49 -6.55
CA LYS A 89 20.02 -11.43 -7.48
C LYS A 89 21.23 -10.66 -6.99
N ARG A 90 22.05 -10.24 -7.96
CA ARG A 90 23.21 -9.39 -7.70
C ARG A 90 22.76 -7.95 -7.45
N SER A 91 23.10 -7.42 -6.28
CA SER A 91 22.90 -6.00 -5.95
C SER A 91 23.85 -5.10 -6.74
N VAL A 92 23.55 -3.79 -6.78
CA VAL A 92 24.40 -2.76 -7.40
C VAL A 92 25.81 -2.73 -6.78
N LYS A 93 25.94 -3.09 -5.49
CA LYS A 93 27.24 -3.19 -4.78
C LYS A 93 27.98 -4.50 -5.06
N GLY A 94 27.45 -5.37 -5.91
CA GLY A 94 28.11 -6.58 -6.39
C GLY A 94 27.84 -7.85 -5.57
N ALA A 95 27.37 -7.74 -4.33
CA ALA A 95 26.95 -8.88 -3.50
C ALA A 95 25.58 -9.42 -3.91
N TYR A 96 25.33 -10.70 -3.67
CA TYR A 96 24.10 -11.40 -4.02
C TYR A 96 23.16 -11.54 -2.83
N TYR A 97 21.88 -11.26 -3.03
CA TYR A 97 20.85 -11.37 -2.01
C TYR A 97 19.56 -11.99 -2.57
N CYS A 98 18.82 -12.68 -1.71
CA CYS A 98 17.43 -13.03 -1.97
C CYS A 98 16.64 -11.74 -2.12
N THR A 99 16.07 -11.51 -3.29
CA THR A 99 15.44 -10.24 -3.66
C THR A 99 13.94 -10.48 -3.85
N PRO A 100 13.05 -9.56 -3.42
CA PRO A 100 11.63 -9.74 -3.70
C PRO A 100 11.34 -9.84 -5.20
N LYS A 101 10.23 -10.46 -5.56
CA LYS A 101 9.70 -10.54 -6.93
C LYS A 101 8.17 -10.51 -6.92
N PRO A 102 7.51 -10.26 -8.06
CA PRO A 102 6.06 -10.40 -8.15
C PRO A 102 5.59 -11.77 -7.66
N GLY A 103 4.49 -11.78 -6.90
CA GLY A 103 3.92 -12.95 -6.22
C GLY A 103 4.39 -13.14 -4.78
N ASP A 104 5.52 -12.57 -4.36
CA ASP A 104 5.94 -12.63 -2.96
C ASP A 104 5.02 -11.78 -2.08
N THR A 105 4.72 -12.26 -0.87
CA THR A 105 3.90 -11.53 0.11
C THR A 105 4.73 -10.46 0.81
N PHE A 106 4.23 -9.23 0.83
CA PHE A 106 4.83 -8.12 1.56
C PHE A 106 4.84 -8.41 3.07
N PRO A 107 5.92 -8.09 3.81
CA PRO A 107 6.00 -8.40 5.24
C PRO A 107 4.86 -7.75 6.04
N ARG A 108 4.50 -8.37 7.17
CA ARG A 108 3.61 -7.69 8.12
C ARG A 108 4.39 -6.58 8.79
N PHE A 109 3.95 -5.35 8.59
CA PHE A 109 4.60 -4.16 9.09
C PHE A 109 3.63 -3.40 9.97
N ILE A 110 4.01 -3.20 11.24
CA ILE A 110 3.28 -2.39 12.21
C ILE A 110 4.16 -1.18 12.48
N ALA A 111 3.63 0.01 12.23
CA ALA A 111 4.40 1.24 12.33
C ALA A 111 3.55 2.39 12.84
N VAL A 112 4.22 3.38 13.43
CA VAL A 112 3.57 4.62 13.83
C VAL A 112 3.17 5.43 12.58
N ASP A 113 1.95 5.94 12.58
CA ASP A 113 1.45 6.85 11.56
C ASP A 113 1.60 8.34 11.96
N GLN A 114 1.12 9.25 11.11
CA GLN A 114 1.17 10.69 11.37
C GLN A 114 0.35 11.16 12.59
N TYR A 115 -0.55 10.33 13.12
CA TYR A 115 -1.42 10.62 14.26
C TYR A 115 -0.92 9.95 15.55
N GLY A 116 0.18 9.19 15.47
CA GLY A 116 0.81 8.53 16.62
C GLY A 116 0.24 7.14 16.89
N GLU A 117 -0.56 6.59 15.98
CA GLU A 117 -1.20 5.29 16.14
C GLU A 117 -0.30 4.19 15.56
N SER A 118 -0.27 3.02 16.21
CA SER A 118 0.36 1.83 15.66
C SER A 118 -0.56 1.18 14.62
N VAL A 119 -0.26 1.39 13.35
CA VAL A 119 -1.05 0.91 12.21
C VAL A 119 -0.42 -0.36 11.66
N ASP A 120 -1.22 -1.43 11.56
CA ASP A 120 -0.83 -2.67 10.89
C ASP A 120 -1.15 -2.56 9.40
N ILE A 121 -0.14 -2.65 8.53
CA ILE A 121 -0.34 -2.52 7.08
C ILE A 121 -1.30 -3.59 6.52
N TYR A 122 -1.49 -4.72 7.22
CA TYR A 122 -2.43 -5.75 6.79
C TYR A 122 -3.89 -5.36 7.05
N ASP A 123 -4.17 -4.31 7.81
CA ASP A 123 -5.53 -3.77 7.90
C ASP A 123 -6.05 -3.21 6.57
N PHE A 124 -5.14 -2.84 5.65
CA PHE A 124 -5.46 -2.40 4.29
C PHE A 124 -5.72 -3.55 3.31
N SER A 125 -5.56 -4.80 3.74
CA SER A 125 -5.81 -5.99 2.91
C SER A 125 -7.30 -6.32 2.78
N MET A 126 -7.66 -7.15 1.81
CA MET A 126 -9.01 -7.65 1.54
C MET A 126 -10.06 -6.55 1.28
N GLN A 127 -9.63 -5.37 0.84
CA GLN A 127 -10.51 -4.23 0.52
C GLN A 127 -11.03 -4.23 -0.92
N GLY A 128 -10.72 -5.25 -1.73
CA GLY A 128 -11.06 -5.26 -3.17
C GLY A 128 -10.27 -4.24 -4.00
N LYS A 129 -9.15 -3.74 -3.48
CA LYS A 129 -8.38 -2.61 -4.04
C LYS A 129 -6.91 -2.97 -4.21
N ILE A 130 -6.28 -2.32 -5.18
CA ILE A 130 -4.83 -2.31 -5.32
C ILE A 130 -4.26 -1.36 -4.27
N ILE A 131 -3.16 -1.78 -3.66
CA ILE A 131 -2.44 -1.00 -2.65
C ILE A 131 -1.12 -0.54 -3.28
N ALA A 132 -0.92 0.76 -3.40
CA ALA A 132 0.35 1.36 -3.81
C ALA A 132 1.15 1.74 -2.57
N ILE A 133 2.34 1.17 -2.41
CA ILE A 133 3.27 1.53 -1.33
C ILE A 133 4.40 2.37 -1.93
N GLU A 134 4.45 3.63 -1.52
CA GLU A 134 5.56 4.52 -1.76
C GLU A 134 6.62 4.38 -0.67
N PHE A 135 7.85 4.15 -1.08
CA PHE A 135 9.03 4.21 -0.24
C PHE A 135 9.79 5.53 -0.48
N GLY A 136 9.94 6.32 0.57
CA GLY A 136 10.49 7.66 0.50
C GLY A 136 11.40 8.03 1.68
N ALA A 137 11.83 9.28 1.68
CA ALA A 137 12.61 9.91 2.76
C ALA A 137 12.34 11.41 2.75
N SER A 138 12.38 12.08 3.91
CA SER A 138 12.03 13.51 4.00
C SER A 138 12.94 14.42 3.16
N TRP A 139 14.24 14.08 3.12
CA TRP A 139 15.22 14.82 2.33
C TRP A 139 15.09 14.60 0.81
N CYS A 140 14.28 13.65 0.33
CA CYS A 140 14.14 13.30 -1.08
C CYS A 140 13.30 14.35 -1.85
N GLY A 141 13.95 15.11 -2.74
CA GLY A 141 13.28 16.11 -3.59
C GLY A 141 12.11 15.55 -4.41
N PRO A 142 12.32 14.53 -5.26
CA PRO A 142 11.22 13.97 -6.05
C PRO A 142 10.09 13.35 -5.21
N CYS A 143 10.36 12.91 -3.97
CA CYS A 143 9.34 12.43 -3.04
C CYS A 143 8.48 13.60 -2.53
N ARG A 144 9.11 14.73 -2.19
CA ARG A 144 8.41 15.97 -1.81
C ARG A 144 7.56 16.51 -2.95
N ASP A 145 8.07 16.50 -4.19
CA ASP A 145 7.29 16.90 -5.36
C ASP A 145 6.04 16.02 -5.50
N LEU A 146 6.19 14.70 -5.35
CA LEU A 146 5.09 13.75 -5.47
C LEU A 146 4.04 13.96 -4.39
N SER A 147 4.46 14.07 -3.13
CA SER A 147 3.55 14.33 -2.00
C SER A 147 2.87 15.69 -2.10
N ASN A 148 3.56 16.73 -2.56
CA ASN A 148 2.96 18.04 -2.82
C ASN A 148 1.84 17.96 -3.87
N TRP A 149 2.07 17.24 -4.97
CA TRP A 149 1.03 17.03 -5.99
C TRP A 149 -0.14 16.19 -5.45
N LEU A 150 0.13 15.11 -4.70
CA LEU A 150 -0.93 14.29 -4.09
C LEU A 150 -1.77 15.07 -3.07
N SER A 151 -1.16 16.02 -2.34
CA SER A 151 -1.84 16.90 -1.39
C SER A 151 -2.68 17.98 -2.09
N THR A 152 -2.06 18.72 -3.01
CA THR A 152 -2.66 19.96 -3.57
C THR A 152 -3.37 19.77 -4.91
N GLY A 153 -3.01 18.74 -5.66
CA GLY A 153 -3.38 18.59 -7.07
C GLY A 153 -2.57 19.47 -8.04
N ASP A 154 -1.69 20.35 -7.56
CA ASP A 154 -0.85 21.17 -8.42
C ASP A 154 0.26 20.33 -9.06
N ASN A 155 0.19 20.18 -10.39
CA ASN A 155 1.17 19.43 -11.16
C ASN A 155 2.33 20.30 -11.70
N SER A 156 2.35 21.60 -11.43
CA SER A 156 3.31 22.56 -11.99
C SER A 156 4.77 22.17 -11.77
N THR A 157 5.07 21.56 -10.62
CA THR A 157 6.41 21.10 -10.25
C THR A 157 6.65 19.66 -10.71
N ILE A 158 5.75 18.73 -10.37
CA ILE A 158 5.90 17.30 -10.68
C ILE A 158 6.01 17.05 -12.19
N ALA A 159 5.31 17.85 -13.01
CA ALA A 159 5.30 17.71 -14.46
C ALA A 159 6.65 18.04 -15.12
N ASN A 160 7.54 18.75 -14.43
CA ASN A 160 8.90 19.02 -14.93
C ASN A 160 9.84 17.82 -14.76
N ASN A 161 9.44 16.82 -13.98
CA ASN A 161 10.23 15.60 -13.81
C ASN A 161 10.21 14.76 -15.10
N ARG A 162 11.38 14.34 -15.59
CA ARG A 162 11.52 13.59 -16.86
C ARG A 162 10.74 12.27 -16.91
N TRP A 163 10.40 11.72 -15.75
CA TRP A 163 9.66 10.47 -15.61
C TRP A 163 8.14 10.68 -15.59
N TRP A 164 7.66 11.92 -15.50
CA TRP A 164 6.23 12.26 -15.45
C TRP A 164 5.55 12.00 -16.80
N LYS A 165 4.32 11.48 -16.74
CA LYS A 165 3.44 11.31 -17.89
C LYS A 165 2.09 11.93 -17.52
N LYS A 166 1.43 12.57 -18.48
CA LYS A 166 0.14 13.25 -18.23
C LYS A 166 -0.92 12.29 -17.71
N GLU A 167 -0.88 11.03 -18.15
CA GLU A 167 -1.79 9.97 -17.73
C GLU A 167 -1.67 9.64 -16.23
N TYR A 168 -0.59 10.04 -15.56
CA TYR A 168 -0.45 9.85 -14.10
C TYR A 168 -1.40 10.74 -13.28
N GLU A 169 -1.96 11.80 -13.87
CA GLU A 169 -2.88 12.71 -13.18
C GLU A 169 -4.11 11.99 -12.60
N ILE A 170 -4.57 10.91 -13.25
CA ILE A 170 -5.73 10.11 -12.81
C ILE A 170 -5.50 9.41 -11.46
N ILE A 171 -4.25 9.22 -11.04
CA ILE A 171 -3.91 8.49 -9.82
C ILE A 171 -4.39 9.26 -8.59
N LYS A 172 -4.27 10.60 -8.58
CA LYS A 172 -4.79 11.41 -7.47
C LYS A 172 -6.30 11.25 -7.34
N GLU A 173 -7.04 11.32 -8.46
CA GLU A 173 -8.49 11.12 -8.46
C GLU A 173 -8.88 9.72 -7.95
N LYS A 174 -8.11 8.69 -8.32
CA LYS A 174 -8.30 7.31 -7.82
C LYS A 174 -8.11 7.22 -6.31
N ILE A 175 -7.14 7.94 -5.74
CA ILE A 175 -6.91 8.01 -4.29
C ILE A 175 -8.05 8.76 -3.61
N ASP A 176 -8.40 9.96 -4.11
CA ASP A 176 -9.45 10.81 -3.53
C ASP A 176 -10.81 10.09 -3.49
N LYS A 177 -11.11 9.28 -4.52
CA LYS A 177 -12.32 8.45 -4.62
C LYS A 177 -12.21 7.09 -3.92
N GLY A 178 -11.08 6.79 -3.28
CA GLY A 178 -10.83 5.51 -2.62
C GLY A 178 -10.86 4.30 -3.55
N GLN A 179 -10.59 4.47 -4.84
CA GLN A 179 -10.54 3.38 -5.83
C GLN A 179 -9.23 2.58 -5.75
N ILE A 180 -8.17 3.19 -5.22
CA ILE A 180 -6.92 2.55 -4.84
C ILE A 180 -6.55 3.00 -3.43
N ILE A 181 -5.74 2.21 -2.75
CA ILE A 181 -5.12 2.58 -1.48
C ILE A 181 -3.70 3.04 -1.79
N PHE A 182 -3.27 4.16 -1.21
CA PHE A 182 -1.91 4.66 -1.36
C PHE A 182 -1.33 4.89 0.03
N ILE A 183 -0.18 4.28 0.31
CA ILE A 183 0.51 4.32 1.61
C ILE A 183 1.92 4.86 1.37
N THR A 184 2.33 5.84 2.15
CA THR A 184 3.73 6.31 2.14
C THR A 184 4.45 5.73 3.34
N ILE A 185 5.59 5.08 3.12
CA ILE A 185 6.51 4.62 4.15
C ILE A 185 7.78 5.46 4.04
N LEU A 186 8.08 6.23 5.09
CA LEU A 186 9.29 7.03 5.17
C LEU A 186 10.38 6.23 5.87
N PHE A 187 11.55 6.15 5.24
CA PHE A 187 12.72 5.48 5.80
C PHE A 187 13.61 6.42 6.60
N GLN A 188 13.66 7.70 6.24
CA GLN A 188 14.58 8.65 6.87
C GLN A 188 14.01 10.06 7.00
N ASP A 189 14.43 10.77 8.05
CA ASP A 189 14.18 12.20 8.29
C ASP A 189 15.09 13.10 7.43
N ASP A 190 14.98 14.43 7.54
CA ASP A 190 15.80 15.38 6.78
C ASP A 190 17.31 15.32 7.08
N LEU A 191 17.68 14.81 8.27
CA LEU A 191 19.05 14.62 8.73
C LEU A 191 19.62 13.24 8.37
N ARG A 192 18.84 12.39 7.69
CA ARG A 192 19.17 11.01 7.31
C ARG A 192 19.22 10.02 8.48
N ASN A 193 18.60 10.35 9.61
CA ASN A 193 18.29 9.36 10.65
C ASN A 193 17.07 8.54 10.23
N ASN A 194 16.83 7.40 10.88
CA ASN A 194 15.60 6.63 10.63
C ASN A 194 14.37 7.49 10.93
N ALA A 195 13.32 7.33 10.11
CA ALA A 195 12.07 8.04 10.32
C ALA A 195 11.41 7.58 11.63
N GLY A 196 10.82 8.51 12.37
CA GLY A 196 9.96 8.22 13.52
C GLY A 196 8.69 9.04 13.49
N TYR A 197 7.96 9.08 14.60
CA TYR A 197 6.72 9.85 14.74
C TYR A 197 6.86 11.30 14.26
N ASP A 198 7.84 12.05 14.77
CA ASP A 198 8.08 13.44 14.36
C ASP A 198 8.30 13.56 12.84
N THR A 199 8.91 12.56 12.21
CA THR A 199 9.15 12.56 10.76
C THR A 199 7.86 12.47 9.97
N VAL A 200 6.94 11.58 10.36
CA VAL A 200 5.69 11.35 9.64
C VAL A 200 4.65 12.44 9.93
N THR A 201 4.64 12.98 11.14
CA THR A 201 3.84 14.17 11.50
C THR A 201 4.31 15.40 10.71
N ASP A 202 5.60 15.72 10.72
CA ASP A 202 6.16 16.84 9.94
C ASP A 202 5.87 16.68 8.44
N TRP A 203 5.93 15.45 7.92
CA TRP A 203 5.60 15.17 6.52
C TRP A 203 4.13 15.44 6.22
N HIS A 204 3.22 14.97 7.07
CA HIS A 204 1.79 15.20 6.92
C HIS A 204 1.40 16.68 7.07
N GLU A 205 2.04 17.42 7.97
CA GLU A 205 1.81 18.87 8.11
C GLU A 205 2.23 19.65 6.85
N LYS A 206 3.33 19.24 6.21
CA LYS A 206 3.82 19.86 4.97
C LYS A 206 3.01 19.45 3.75
N TYR A 207 2.53 18.21 3.71
CA TYR A 207 1.82 17.60 2.58
C TYR A 207 0.51 16.94 3.04
N PRO A 208 -0.46 17.71 3.54
CA PRO A 208 -1.67 17.14 4.14
C PRO A 208 -2.48 16.35 3.10
N ASN A 209 -2.73 15.08 3.40
CA ASN A 209 -3.66 14.24 2.66
C ASN A 209 -4.26 13.18 3.60
N HIS A 210 -5.55 13.30 3.92
CA HIS A 210 -6.25 12.41 4.84
C HIS A 210 -6.65 11.06 4.22
N LYS A 211 -6.31 10.80 2.95
CA LYS A 211 -6.53 9.51 2.28
C LYS A 211 -5.25 8.67 2.18
N ILE A 212 -4.11 9.21 2.62
CA ILE A 212 -2.79 8.57 2.55
C ILE A 212 -2.23 8.44 3.97
N PRO A 213 -2.17 7.22 4.55
CA PRO A 213 -1.37 6.99 5.74
C PRO A 213 0.12 7.18 5.45
N VAL A 214 0.83 7.84 6.37
CA VAL A 214 2.27 8.05 6.32
C VAL A 214 2.89 7.31 7.49
N LEU A 215 3.62 6.23 7.21
CA LEU A 215 4.18 5.31 8.21
C LEU A 215 5.70 5.48 8.34
N ALA A 216 6.23 5.37 9.56
CA ALA A 216 7.66 5.46 9.83
C ALA A 216 8.31 4.08 9.92
N ASP A 217 9.39 3.87 9.15
CA ASP A 217 10.25 2.69 9.26
C ASP A 217 11.36 2.91 10.31
N GLU A 218 10.95 2.98 11.58
CA GLU A 218 11.83 3.33 12.72
C GLU A 218 13.07 2.44 12.85
N TYR A 219 12.92 1.17 12.52
CA TYR A 219 13.98 0.17 12.65
C TYR A 219 14.65 -0.19 11.31
N ALA A 220 14.30 0.52 10.23
CA ALA A 220 14.78 0.26 8.87
C ALA A 220 14.50 -1.18 8.38
N ASP A 221 13.44 -1.80 8.89
CA ASP A 221 13.08 -3.18 8.60
C ASP A 221 12.60 -3.34 7.16
N ILE A 222 11.70 -2.45 6.73
CA ILE A 222 11.19 -2.43 5.35
C ILE A 222 12.26 -1.95 4.39
N HIS A 223 13.07 -0.97 4.79
CA HIS A 223 14.26 -0.57 4.06
C HIS A 223 15.22 -1.76 3.85
N GLN A 224 15.42 -2.60 4.87
CA GLN A 224 16.24 -3.81 4.76
C GLN A 224 15.60 -4.85 3.83
N TRP A 225 14.27 -5.00 3.82
CA TRP A 225 13.54 -5.94 2.96
C TRP A 225 13.52 -5.51 1.49
N ILE A 226 13.26 -4.23 1.20
CA ILE A 226 13.23 -3.68 -0.17
C ILE A 226 14.63 -3.46 -0.74
N LYS A 227 15.60 -3.04 0.10
CA LYS A 227 16.93 -2.56 -0.31
C LYS A 227 16.87 -1.54 -1.46
N PRO A 228 16.17 -0.40 -1.26
CA PRO A 228 15.98 0.60 -2.31
C PRO A 228 17.33 1.12 -2.84
N THR A 229 17.40 1.38 -4.14
CA THR A 229 18.56 1.98 -4.81
C THR A 229 18.34 3.42 -5.22
N GLY A 230 17.13 3.96 -4.98
CA GLY A 230 16.79 5.37 -5.12
C GLY A 230 15.32 5.64 -4.80
N TYR A 231 15.02 6.89 -4.44
CA TYR A 231 13.69 7.34 -4.04
C TYR A 231 13.10 8.37 -5.03
N PRO A 232 11.76 8.49 -5.11
CA PRO A 232 10.79 7.55 -4.55
C PRO A 232 10.86 6.21 -5.26
N CYS A 233 10.37 5.17 -4.59
CA CYS A 233 10.20 3.84 -5.16
C CYS A 233 8.79 3.35 -4.85
N ILE A 234 8.04 2.89 -5.86
CA ILE A 234 6.64 2.47 -5.65
C ILE A 234 6.44 1.03 -6.09
N ASN A 235 5.88 0.23 -5.19
CA ASN A 235 5.47 -1.15 -5.44
C ASN A 235 3.97 -1.28 -5.20
N LEU A 236 3.31 -2.05 -6.06
CA LEU A 236 1.89 -2.35 -5.98
C LEU A 236 1.69 -3.72 -5.34
N LEU A 237 0.70 -3.82 -4.46
CA LEU A 237 0.23 -5.06 -3.89
C LEU A 237 -1.20 -5.36 -4.35
N ASP A 238 -1.54 -6.64 -4.43
CA ASP A 238 -2.92 -7.09 -4.48
C ASP A 238 -3.57 -7.05 -3.08
N GLU A 239 -4.87 -7.36 -3.02
CA GLU A 239 -5.62 -7.37 -1.75
C GLU A 239 -5.15 -8.43 -0.75
N ASN A 240 -4.30 -9.38 -1.16
CA ASN A 240 -3.70 -10.40 -0.31
C ASN A 240 -2.24 -10.05 0.07
N MET A 241 -1.86 -8.79 -0.09
CA MET A 241 -0.52 -8.26 0.19
C MET A 241 0.58 -8.87 -0.69
N ARG A 242 0.25 -9.46 -1.84
CA ARG A 242 1.25 -10.00 -2.78
C ARG A 242 1.73 -8.92 -3.75
N LEU A 243 3.04 -8.85 -3.98
CA LEU A 243 3.65 -7.93 -4.94
C LEU A 243 3.11 -8.17 -6.36
N LEU A 244 2.48 -7.16 -6.94
CA LEU A 244 2.09 -7.14 -8.36
C LEU A 244 3.28 -6.76 -9.25
N ASN A 245 4.15 -5.87 -8.75
CA ASN A 245 5.43 -5.54 -9.36
C ASN A 245 6.53 -5.51 -8.29
N PHE A 246 7.78 -5.58 -8.73
CA PHE A 246 8.92 -5.29 -7.86
C PHE A 246 9.92 -4.37 -8.55
N THR A 247 10.11 -3.19 -7.96
CA THR A 247 11.19 -2.27 -8.28
C THR A 247 11.88 -1.82 -6.98
N SER A 248 13.18 -1.60 -7.04
CA SER A 248 13.95 -1.00 -5.95
C SER A 248 14.24 0.49 -6.20
N ARG A 249 13.75 1.07 -7.31
CA ARG A 249 13.93 2.48 -7.64
C ARG A 249 12.88 2.98 -8.63
N GLY A 250 12.38 4.18 -8.37
CA GLY A 250 11.44 4.85 -9.26
C GLY A 250 10.02 4.31 -9.13
N LEU A 251 9.10 4.99 -9.80
CA LEU A 251 7.65 4.77 -9.67
C LEU A 251 6.95 4.44 -10.99
N SER A 252 7.65 4.57 -12.12
CA SER A 252 7.00 4.60 -13.44
C SER A 252 6.26 3.31 -13.76
N GLU A 253 6.77 2.14 -13.36
CA GLU A 253 6.06 0.89 -13.61
C GLU A 253 4.72 0.81 -12.85
N ALA A 254 4.73 1.16 -11.57
CA ALA A 254 3.52 1.20 -10.76
C ALA A 254 2.52 2.22 -11.32
N PHE A 255 3.00 3.42 -11.68
CA PHE A 255 2.13 4.46 -12.22
C PHE A 255 1.60 4.13 -13.61
N ASP A 256 2.39 3.47 -14.46
CA ASP A 256 1.93 2.96 -15.75
C ASP A 256 0.77 1.97 -15.56
N MET A 257 0.84 1.10 -14.56
CA MET A 257 -0.24 0.17 -14.22
C MET A 257 -1.48 0.89 -13.69
N LEU A 258 -1.31 1.81 -12.72
CA LEU A 258 -2.43 2.54 -12.10
C LEU A 258 -3.14 3.49 -13.08
N SER A 259 -2.42 4.01 -14.07
CA SER A 259 -2.96 4.88 -15.13
C SER A 259 -3.48 4.14 -16.35
N GLY A 260 -3.40 2.80 -16.38
CA GLY A 260 -3.87 1.99 -17.51
C GLY A 260 -2.97 2.02 -18.75
N LEU A 261 -1.76 2.55 -18.64
CA LEU A 261 -0.73 2.49 -19.69
C LEU A 261 -0.11 1.08 -19.80
N LYS A 262 -0.13 0.32 -18.71
CA LYS A 262 0.31 -1.08 -18.63
C LYS A 262 -0.79 -1.91 -17.95
N PRO A 263 -1.05 -3.16 -18.38
CA PRO A 263 -1.97 -4.02 -17.66
C PRO A 263 -1.41 -4.37 -16.28
N ILE A 264 -2.29 -4.42 -15.28
CA ILE A 264 -1.99 -4.98 -13.96
C ILE A 264 -1.90 -6.51 -14.10
N PRO A 265 -0.81 -7.14 -13.67
CA PRO A 265 -0.67 -8.59 -13.78
C PRO A 265 -1.70 -9.30 -12.90
N LYS A 266 -2.19 -10.44 -13.37
CA LYS A 266 -2.93 -11.39 -12.53
C LYS A 266 -1.91 -12.35 -11.94
N LEU A 267 -1.87 -12.41 -10.62
CA LEU A 267 -1.09 -13.41 -9.90
C LEU A 267 -1.91 -14.69 -9.84
N ASP A 268 -1.27 -15.80 -10.18
CA ASP A 268 -1.86 -17.15 -10.08
C ASP A 268 -2.08 -17.59 -8.63
#